data_AF-A0AAP0SEF4-F1
#
_entry.id   AF-A0AAP0SEF4-F1
#
_cell.length_a   1.000
_cell.length_b   1.000
_cell.length_c   1.000
_cell.angle_alpha   90.00
_cell.angle_beta   90.00
_cell.angle_gamma   90.00
#
_symmetry.space_group_name_H-M   'P 1'
#
loop_
_entity.id
_entity.type
_entity.pdbx_description
1 polymer ?
#
loop_
_entity_poly.entity_id
_entity_poly.type
_entity_poly.pdbx_seq_one_letter_code
_entity_poly.pdbx_strand_id
1 'polypeptide(L)'
;MAKQTINLGAAPTGVGGDTPRSAFTKAQSNFDELYTAIAGLGTASKANLVSSKTDGTVGRVVTAGYAGIGSYGSANAAPIIQNMDGLTCGGLFYYALPTNPSPIGSFGTALVTSHADGSFGSLAMSINASRLAYRAYNASSGFTTWAELWTSANTTVDASGFIKRASPIARIADVAGSSRADLLDSFNASGEWGAYNEEANGIEVTRLDTGRYQVTGSLGLAASGWQVGSPTDRNGGRQLGIATGTTNEDGSVVVELRKIKYALNDDGELEQVAGALMDVPAESWIDVRLDMPAAPPAEAQTEA
;
A
#
# COMPACT_ATOMS: atom_id res chain seq x y z
N MET A 1 1.66 -48.62 28.40
CA MET A 1 2.09 -50.03 28.34
C MET A 1 1.90 -50.49 26.89
N ALA A 2 2.21 -51.74 26.54
CA ALA A 2 1.75 -52.26 25.26
C ALA A 2 0.29 -52.76 25.43
N LYS A 3 -0.55 -52.53 24.41
CA LYS A 3 -1.94 -53.03 24.37
C LYS A 3 -1.98 -54.51 24.76
N GLN A 4 -2.75 -54.84 25.79
CA GLN A 4 -3.02 -56.23 26.18
C GLN A 4 -4.16 -56.79 25.33
N THR A 5 -3.99 -58.00 24.80
CA THR A 5 -5.04 -58.68 24.01
C THR A 5 -5.52 -59.92 24.74
N ILE A 6 -6.85 -60.08 24.82
CA ILE A 6 -7.47 -61.26 25.40
C ILE A 6 -7.31 -62.42 24.42
N ASN A 7 -6.76 -63.53 24.89
CA ASN A 7 -6.70 -64.77 24.14
C ASN A 7 -8.01 -65.54 24.33
N LEU A 8 -8.76 -65.75 23.24
CA LEU A 8 -10.03 -66.45 23.28
C LEU A 8 -9.88 -67.98 23.24
N GLY A 9 -8.68 -68.50 22.99
CA GLY A 9 -8.44 -69.93 22.81
C GLY A 9 -8.96 -70.48 21.48
N ALA A 10 -8.95 -71.80 21.33
CA ALA A 10 -9.42 -72.47 20.12
C ALA A 10 -10.95 -72.57 20.07
N ALA A 11 -11.57 -72.15 18.96
CA ALA A 11 -13.01 -72.30 18.75
C ALA A 11 -13.40 -73.80 18.54
N PRO A 12 -14.60 -74.25 18.97
CA PRO A 12 -15.64 -73.49 19.67
C PRO A 12 -15.49 -73.49 21.20
N THR A 13 -14.53 -74.23 21.75
CA THR A 13 -14.47 -74.56 23.18
C THR A 13 -13.73 -73.52 24.03
N GLY A 14 -12.96 -72.64 23.42
CA GLY A 14 -12.13 -71.64 24.11
C GLY A 14 -10.92 -72.22 24.85
N VAL A 15 -10.60 -73.50 24.60
CA VAL A 15 -9.47 -74.19 25.26
C VAL A 15 -8.15 -73.51 24.89
N GLY A 16 -7.29 -73.30 25.90
CA GLY A 16 -6.03 -72.55 25.77
C GLY A 16 -6.18 -71.02 25.80
N GLY A 17 -7.39 -70.51 26.03
CA GLY A 17 -7.67 -69.09 26.21
C GLY A 17 -7.38 -68.56 27.62
N ASP A 18 -7.54 -67.25 27.79
CA ASP A 18 -7.49 -66.59 29.09
C ASP A 18 -8.63 -67.04 29.99
N THR A 19 -8.35 -67.21 31.28
CA THR A 19 -9.41 -67.29 32.30
C THR A 19 -10.17 -65.97 32.35
N PRO A 20 -11.43 -65.94 32.85
CA PRO A 20 -12.14 -64.69 33.08
C PRO A 20 -11.30 -63.69 33.90
N ARG A 21 -10.57 -64.17 34.92
CA ARG A 21 -9.68 -63.32 35.75
C ARG A 21 -8.54 -62.70 34.93
N SER A 22 -7.77 -63.50 34.18
CA SER A 22 -6.64 -62.98 33.40
C SER A 22 -7.11 -62.07 32.25
N ALA A 23 -8.28 -62.37 31.65
CA ALA A 23 -8.91 -61.51 30.66
C ALA A 23 -9.32 -60.15 31.25
N PHE A 24 -9.97 -60.12 32.42
CA PHE A 24 -10.37 -58.87 33.08
C PHE A 24 -9.19 -58.07 33.60
N THR A 25 -8.11 -58.71 34.08
CA THR A 25 -6.87 -57.99 34.43
C THR A 25 -6.27 -57.29 33.21
N LYS A 26 -6.19 -57.95 32.06
CA LYS A 26 -5.74 -57.33 30.80
C LYS A 26 -6.64 -56.16 30.38
N ALA A 27 -7.95 -56.29 30.54
CA ALA A 27 -8.89 -55.21 30.25
C ALA A 27 -8.69 -54.00 31.19
N GLN A 28 -8.55 -54.23 32.50
CA GLN A 28 -8.30 -53.19 33.49
C GLN A 28 -7.00 -52.45 33.19
N SER A 29 -5.91 -53.16 32.91
CA SER A 29 -4.63 -52.53 32.55
C SER A 29 -4.72 -51.66 31.29
N ASN A 30 -5.52 -52.07 30.29
CA ASN A 30 -5.79 -51.24 29.12
C ASN A 30 -6.61 -49.99 29.48
N PHE A 31 -7.61 -50.10 30.36
CA PHE A 31 -8.39 -48.94 30.82
C PHE A 31 -7.53 -47.96 31.62
N ASP A 32 -6.73 -48.44 32.57
CA ASP A 32 -5.84 -47.60 33.38
C ASP A 32 -4.85 -46.84 32.50
N GLU A 33 -4.30 -47.50 31.47
CA GLU A 33 -3.47 -46.87 30.45
C GLU A 33 -4.22 -45.77 29.69
N LEU A 34 -5.43 -46.05 29.18
CA LEU A 34 -6.23 -45.07 28.44
C LEU A 34 -6.60 -43.85 29.30
N TYR A 35 -7.05 -44.07 30.54
CA TYR A 35 -7.40 -42.97 31.44
C TYR A 35 -6.18 -42.14 31.85
N THR A 36 -5.03 -42.78 32.04
CA THR A 36 -3.76 -42.07 32.27
C THR A 36 -3.39 -41.22 31.06
N ALA A 37 -3.51 -41.77 29.85
CA ALA A 37 -3.23 -41.02 28.62
C ALA A 37 -4.18 -39.83 28.42
N ILE A 38 -5.49 -40.03 28.64
CA ILE A 38 -6.51 -38.97 28.54
C ILE A 38 -6.29 -37.88 29.60
N ALA A 39 -5.94 -38.27 30.83
CA ALA A 39 -5.61 -37.33 31.90
C ALA A 39 -4.38 -36.49 31.57
N GLY A 40 -3.41 -37.08 30.85
CA GLY A 40 -2.20 -36.42 30.38
C GLY A 40 -2.38 -35.51 29.16
N LEU A 41 -3.55 -35.50 28.50
CA LEU A 41 -3.77 -34.60 27.37
C LEU A 41 -3.84 -33.13 27.82
N GLY A 42 -3.18 -32.25 27.07
CA GLY A 42 -3.17 -30.81 27.32
C GLY A 42 -4.53 -30.13 27.10
N THR A 43 -4.67 -28.88 27.54
CA THR A 43 -5.95 -28.13 27.50
C THR A 43 -6.53 -27.97 26.10
N ALA A 44 -5.70 -27.85 25.05
CA ALA A 44 -6.16 -27.76 23.67
C ALA A 44 -6.96 -28.99 23.21
N SER A 45 -6.64 -30.19 23.71
CA SER A 45 -7.37 -31.43 23.36
C SER A 45 -8.81 -31.47 23.87
N LYS A 46 -9.12 -30.62 24.86
CA LYS A 46 -10.44 -30.53 25.53
C LYS A 46 -11.22 -29.30 25.09
N ALA A 47 -10.61 -28.42 24.31
CA ALA A 47 -11.21 -27.20 23.83
C ALA A 47 -11.88 -27.40 22.47
N ASN A 48 -12.98 -26.68 22.23
CA ASN A 48 -13.65 -26.69 20.94
C ASN A 48 -12.82 -25.95 19.89
N LEU A 49 -12.82 -26.45 18.65
CA LEU A 49 -12.26 -25.71 17.52
C LEU A 49 -13.15 -24.51 17.18
N VAL A 50 -12.55 -23.49 16.58
CA VAL A 50 -13.29 -22.39 15.94
C VAL A 50 -14.28 -22.94 14.91
N SER A 51 -15.47 -22.35 14.88
CA SER A 51 -16.61 -22.75 14.03
C SER A 51 -16.68 -21.99 12.71
N SER A 52 -15.93 -20.89 12.59
CA SER A 52 -15.81 -20.07 11.38
C SER A 52 -14.49 -19.29 11.37
N LYS A 53 -14.15 -18.64 10.25
CA LYS A 53 -12.94 -17.80 10.12
C LYS A 53 -12.99 -16.51 10.94
N THR A 54 -14.14 -16.15 11.50
CA THR A 54 -14.37 -14.93 12.30
C THR A 54 -14.99 -15.25 13.67
N ASP A 55 -14.82 -16.49 14.14
CA ASP A 55 -15.36 -16.95 15.41
C ASP A 55 -14.62 -16.34 16.62
N GLY A 56 -15.16 -15.26 17.17
CA GLY A 56 -14.61 -14.57 18.33
C GLY A 56 -14.84 -15.25 19.69
N THR A 57 -15.29 -16.51 19.74
CA THR A 57 -15.59 -17.18 21.01
C THR A 57 -14.31 -17.48 21.80
N VAL A 58 -14.23 -16.92 23.01
CA VAL A 58 -13.09 -17.10 23.92
C VAL A 58 -12.87 -18.57 24.27
N GLY A 59 -11.61 -19.01 24.29
CA GLY A 59 -11.22 -20.35 24.72
C GLY A 59 -11.28 -21.43 23.64
N ARG A 60 -11.53 -21.08 22.38
CA ARG A 60 -11.47 -22.01 21.24
C ARG A 60 -10.05 -22.19 20.69
N VAL A 61 -9.81 -23.35 20.10
CA VAL A 61 -8.56 -23.66 19.37
C VAL A 61 -8.68 -23.13 17.94
N VAL A 62 -7.72 -22.28 17.54
CA VAL A 62 -7.66 -21.69 16.21
C VAL A 62 -7.14 -22.70 15.18
N THR A 63 -7.66 -22.63 13.96
CA THR A 63 -7.21 -23.45 12.81
C THR A 63 -6.53 -22.58 11.76
N ALA A 64 -5.79 -23.19 10.82
CA ALA A 64 -5.30 -22.47 9.64
C ALA A 64 -6.47 -21.80 8.89
N GLY A 65 -6.29 -20.54 8.49
CA GLY A 65 -7.31 -19.69 7.87
C GLY A 65 -8.17 -18.90 8.86
N TYR A 66 -8.12 -19.19 10.16
CA TYR A 66 -8.82 -18.39 11.18
C TYR A 66 -8.24 -16.98 11.25
N ALA A 67 -9.11 -15.96 11.22
CA ALA A 67 -8.72 -14.55 11.23
C ALA A 67 -7.64 -14.21 10.18
N GLY A 68 -7.63 -14.94 9.06
CA GLY A 68 -6.68 -14.79 7.97
C GLY A 68 -5.29 -15.39 8.19
N ILE A 69 -4.98 -15.89 9.39
CA ILE A 69 -3.67 -16.47 9.69
C ILE A 69 -3.47 -17.79 8.93
N GLY A 70 -2.37 -17.89 8.17
CA GLY A 70 -2.08 -19.06 7.34
C GLY A 70 -2.99 -19.20 6.11
N SER A 71 -3.67 -18.12 5.72
CA SER A 71 -4.45 -18.07 4.49
C SER A 71 -3.54 -18.04 3.27
N TYR A 72 -3.87 -18.82 2.25
CA TYR A 72 -3.15 -18.86 0.97
C TYR A 72 -4.08 -19.32 -0.14
N GLY A 73 -4.17 -18.54 -1.21
CA GLY A 73 -5.03 -18.82 -2.37
C GLY A 73 -6.53 -18.85 -2.06
N SER A 74 -7.33 -19.24 -3.05
CA SER A 74 -8.79 -19.28 -2.98
C SER A 74 -9.31 -20.38 -2.05
N ALA A 75 -8.63 -21.53 -1.99
CA ALA A 75 -9.02 -22.67 -1.15
C ALA A 75 -8.92 -22.36 0.36
N ASN A 76 -7.98 -21.50 0.76
CA ASN A 76 -7.85 -21.01 2.12
C ASN A 76 -7.75 -19.49 2.16
N ALA A 77 -8.73 -18.79 1.58
CA ALA A 77 -8.75 -17.33 1.57
C ALA A 77 -8.91 -16.75 2.98
N ALA A 78 -8.34 -15.57 3.23
CA ALA A 78 -8.63 -14.80 4.44
C ALA A 78 -10.14 -14.49 4.53
N PRO A 79 -10.71 -14.19 5.70
CA PRO A 79 -12.10 -13.72 5.78
C PRO A 79 -12.29 -12.43 4.97
N ILE A 80 -13.38 -12.38 4.19
CA ILE A 80 -13.75 -11.22 3.39
C ILE A 80 -14.45 -10.17 4.25
N ILE A 81 -14.15 -8.90 4.02
CA ILE A 81 -14.89 -7.77 4.56
C ILE A 81 -15.57 -7.02 3.42
N GLN A 82 -16.90 -7.09 3.38
CA GLN A 82 -17.73 -6.38 2.40
C GLN A 82 -18.13 -4.98 2.87
N ASN A 83 -18.30 -4.82 4.18
CA ASN A 83 -18.54 -3.56 4.84
C ASN A 83 -17.40 -3.32 5.82
N MET A 84 -16.61 -2.27 5.60
CA MET A 84 -15.43 -2.04 6.44
C MET A 84 -15.83 -1.78 7.88
N ASP A 85 -17.03 -1.26 8.12
CA ASP A 85 -17.54 -1.01 9.47
C ASP A 85 -18.04 -2.28 10.16
N GLY A 86 -18.23 -3.37 9.42
CA GLY A 86 -18.67 -4.68 9.91
C GLY A 86 -17.56 -5.55 10.48
N LEU A 87 -16.47 -4.96 10.98
CA LEU A 87 -15.34 -5.69 11.57
C LEU A 87 -15.72 -6.29 12.92
N THR A 88 -15.71 -7.63 13.02
CA THR A 88 -16.19 -8.36 14.20
C THR A 88 -15.08 -8.95 15.08
N CYS A 89 -13.84 -9.03 14.56
CA CYS A 89 -12.69 -9.56 15.30
C CYS A 89 -11.38 -8.99 14.76
N GLY A 90 -10.32 -9.01 15.57
CA GLY A 90 -8.96 -8.72 15.11
C GLY A 90 -8.45 -9.83 14.18
N GLY A 91 -7.59 -9.48 13.23
CA GLY A 91 -7.08 -10.43 12.24
C GLY A 91 -6.55 -9.80 10.96
N LEU A 92 -6.27 -10.67 10.00
CA LEU A 92 -5.94 -10.37 8.62
C LEU A 92 -7.15 -10.69 7.73
N PHE A 93 -7.48 -9.76 6.84
CA PHE A 93 -8.67 -9.84 6.02
C PHE A 93 -8.37 -9.39 4.59
N TYR A 94 -9.29 -9.70 3.67
CA TYR A 94 -9.31 -9.06 2.36
C TYR A 94 -10.63 -8.32 2.14
N TYR A 95 -10.62 -7.30 1.30
CA TYR A 95 -11.81 -6.58 0.88
C TYR A 95 -11.86 -6.50 -0.65
N ALA A 96 -13.08 -6.51 -1.17
CA ALA A 96 -13.37 -6.40 -2.58
C ALA A 96 -14.65 -5.59 -2.74
N LEU A 97 -14.55 -4.45 -3.42
CA LEU A 97 -15.61 -3.48 -3.68
C LEU A 97 -16.39 -3.12 -2.40
N PRO A 98 -15.71 -2.63 -1.34
CA PRO A 98 -16.36 -2.38 -0.07
C PRO A 98 -17.41 -1.26 -0.20
N THR A 99 -18.60 -1.47 0.37
CA THR A 99 -19.73 -0.56 0.17
C THR A 99 -19.75 0.63 1.15
N ASN A 100 -18.94 0.63 2.22
CA ASN A 100 -18.97 1.69 3.23
C ASN A 100 -17.78 1.65 4.23
N PRO A 101 -17.15 2.80 4.53
CA PRO A 101 -16.46 3.65 3.57
C PRO A 101 -15.24 2.92 3.00
N SER A 102 -14.96 3.11 1.71
CA SER A 102 -13.78 2.48 1.09
C SER A 102 -12.48 3.09 1.66
N PRO A 103 -11.53 2.27 2.12
CA PRO A 103 -10.24 2.74 2.62
C PRO A 103 -9.41 3.41 1.54
N ILE A 104 -9.13 2.65 0.48
CA ILE A 104 -8.23 3.00 -0.59
C ILE A 104 -8.38 2.00 -1.74
N GLY A 105 -8.74 2.48 -2.93
CA GLY A 105 -9.05 1.61 -4.06
C GLY A 105 -10.25 0.67 -3.82
N SER A 106 -10.44 -0.28 -4.72
CA SER A 106 -11.57 -1.22 -4.67
C SER A 106 -11.19 -2.61 -4.14
N PHE A 107 -9.90 -2.95 -4.11
CA PHE A 107 -9.42 -4.27 -3.74
C PHE A 107 -8.18 -4.16 -2.87
N GLY A 108 -8.13 -4.97 -1.82
CA GLY A 108 -6.97 -4.95 -0.94
C GLY A 108 -7.07 -5.91 0.24
N THR A 109 -6.13 -5.74 1.16
CA THR A 109 -6.05 -6.47 2.41
C THR A 109 -6.14 -5.53 3.60
N ALA A 110 -6.60 -6.03 4.74
CA ALA A 110 -6.71 -5.26 5.97
C ALA A 110 -6.11 -6.01 7.16
N LEU A 111 -5.37 -5.29 7.98
CA LEU A 111 -4.96 -5.69 9.32
C LEU A 111 -5.85 -4.98 10.32
N VAL A 112 -6.43 -5.73 11.26
CA VAL A 112 -7.30 -5.20 12.32
C VAL A 112 -6.78 -5.63 13.67
N THR A 113 -6.54 -4.67 14.55
CA THR A 113 -6.02 -4.90 15.89
C THR A 113 -7.02 -4.36 16.91
N SER A 114 -7.47 -5.23 17.82
CA SER A 114 -8.48 -4.90 18.83
C SER A 114 -7.83 -4.47 20.15
N HIS A 115 -8.45 -3.50 20.81
CA HIS A 115 -8.20 -3.13 22.19
C HIS A 115 -9.27 -3.73 23.12
N ALA A 116 -9.00 -3.80 24.42
CA ALA A 116 -9.82 -4.51 25.39
C ALA A 116 -11.23 -3.89 25.62
N ASP A 117 -11.40 -2.61 25.29
CA ASP A 117 -12.67 -1.87 25.43
C ASP A 117 -13.57 -1.98 24.19
N GLY A 118 -13.19 -2.77 23.18
CA GLY A 118 -13.90 -2.88 21.91
C GLY A 118 -13.48 -1.86 20.84
N SER A 119 -12.59 -0.92 21.17
CA SER A 119 -11.93 -0.07 20.18
C SER A 119 -10.98 -0.90 19.31
N PHE A 120 -10.71 -0.48 18.09
CA PHE A 120 -9.74 -1.16 17.21
C PHE A 120 -9.07 -0.22 16.22
N GLY A 121 -7.86 -0.58 15.80
CA GLY A 121 -7.17 0.01 14.66
C GLY A 121 -7.37 -0.84 13.41
N SER A 122 -7.47 -0.19 12.25
CA SER A 122 -7.52 -0.86 10.95
C SER A 122 -6.54 -0.22 9.98
N LEU A 123 -5.68 -1.03 9.39
CA LEU A 123 -4.77 -0.66 8.31
C LEU A 123 -5.20 -1.39 7.05
N ALA A 124 -5.52 -0.65 6.01
CA ALA A 124 -5.87 -1.16 4.70
C ALA A 124 -4.72 -0.95 3.71
N MET A 125 -4.42 -1.98 2.93
CA MET A 125 -3.36 -1.99 1.92
C MET A 125 -3.98 -2.36 0.58
N SER A 126 -3.84 -1.48 -0.41
CA SER A 126 -4.30 -1.76 -1.78
C SER A 126 -3.44 -2.87 -2.40
N ILE A 127 -4.06 -3.75 -3.19
CA ILE A 127 -3.33 -4.74 -4.01
C ILE A 127 -3.13 -4.27 -5.45
N ASN A 128 -3.75 -3.15 -5.84
CA ASN A 128 -3.67 -2.60 -7.19
C ASN A 128 -2.86 -1.30 -7.25
N ALA A 129 -2.38 -0.81 -6.11
CA ALA A 129 -1.61 0.43 -6.00
C ALA A 129 -0.77 0.39 -4.73
N SER A 130 0.39 1.04 -4.73
CA SER A 130 1.30 1.16 -3.58
C SER A 130 0.79 2.16 -2.53
N ARG A 131 -0.46 1.98 -2.08
CA ARG A 131 -1.17 2.91 -1.20
C ARG A 131 -1.68 2.20 0.05
N LEU A 132 -1.58 2.90 1.18
CA LEU A 132 -2.03 2.43 2.49
C LEU A 132 -2.95 3.46 3.12
N ALA A 133 -3.96 3.00 3.85
CA ALA A 133 -4.85 3.86 4.62
C ALA A 133 -5.05 3.30 6.02
N TYR A 134 -5.14 4.19 7.01
CA TYR A 134 -5.39 3.85 8.40
C TYR A 134 -6.69 4.49 8.88
N ARG A 135 -7.38 3.79 9.77
CA ARG A 135 -8.44 4.39 10.60
C ARG A 135 -8.50 3.70 11.95
N ALA A 136 -9.23 4.33 12.87
CA ALA A 136 -9.60 3.75 14.14
C ALA A 136 -11.12 3.68 14.29
N TYR A 137 -11.58 2.71 15.07
CA TYR A 137 -12.87 2.72 15.74
C TYR A 137 -12.63 2.89 17.23
N ASN A 138 -13.26 3.90 17.82
CA ASN A 138 -13.30 4.10 19.25
C ASN A 138 -14.68 3.69 19.77
N ALA A 139 -14.74 2.84 20.79
CA ALA A 139 -16.00 2.34 21.34
C ALA A 139 -16.92 3.47 21.87
N SER A 140 -16.37 4.63 22.24
CA SER A 140 -17.11 5.78 22.74
C SER A 140 -17.51 6.81 21.66
N SER A 141 -16.73 6.93 20.57
CA SER A 141 -16.93 7.99 19.56
C SER A 141 -17.10 7.50 18.12
N GLY A 142 -17.02 6.19 17.88
CA GLY A 142 -17.24 5.60 16.57
C GLY A 142 -16.00 5.61 15.67
N PHE A 143 -16.24 5.53 14.35
CA PHE A 143 -15.19 5.47 13.34
C PHE A 143 -14.57 6.84 13.05
N THR A 144 -13.25 6.88 12.93
CA THR A 144 -12.57 7.98 12.26
C THR A 144 -12.73 7.85 10.74
N THR A 145 -12.54 8.95 10.02
CA THR A 145 -12.34 8.89 8.57
C THR A 145 -11.06 8.14 8.25
N TRP A 146 -11.01 7.51 7.07
CA TRP A 146 -9.77 6.94 6.56
C TRP A 146 -8.74 8.03 6.30
N ALA A 147 -7.54 7.82 6.83
CA ALA A 147 -6.36 8.64 6.61
C ALA A 147 -5.39 7.87 5.72
N GLU A 148 -5.16 8.35 4.52
CA GLU A 148 -4.14 7.79 3.63
C GLU A 148 -2.74 8.09 4.16
N LEU A 149 -1.87 7.08 4.17
CA LEU A 149 -0.47 7.23 4.53
C LEU A 149 0.31 7.74 3.32
N TRP A 150 1.17 8.72 3.60
CA TRP A 150 2.12 9.24 2.64
C TRP A 150 3.35 8.33 2.57
N THR A 151 3.65 7.85 1.37
CA THR A 151 4.78 6.98 1.05
C THR A 151 5.54 7.57 -0.13
N SER A 152 6.74 7.06 -0.44
CA SER A 152 7.48 7.45 -1.64
C SER A 152 6.71 7.19 -2.94
N ALA A 153 5.71 6.31 -2.92
CA ALA A 153 4.88 6.02 -4.10
C ALA A 153 3.79 7.08 -4.35
N ASN A 154 3.40 7.89 -3.37
CA ASN A 154 2.38 8.94 -3.52
C ASN A 154 2.86 10.34 -3.07
N THR A 155 4.18 10.49 -2.87
CA THR A 155 4.84 11.78 -2.60
C THR A 155 6.04 12.01 -3.50
N THR A 156 6.35 13.28 -3.78
CA THR A 156 7.61 13.70 -4.41
C THR A 156 8.34 14.66 -3.48
N VAL A 157 9.65 14.74 -3.61
CA VAL A 157 10.48 15.76 -2.95
C VAL A 157 10.80 16.84 -3.98
N ASP A 158 10.67 18.12 -3.59
CA ASP A 158 11.07 19.23 -4.45
C ASP A 158 12.56 19.59 -4.32
N ALA A 159 13.03 20.56 -5.12
CA ALA A 159 14.44 21.00 -5.11
C ALA A 159 14.95 21.50 -3.75
N SER A 160 14.05 21.86 -2.85
CA SER A 160 14.32 22.35 -1.50
C SER A 160 14.16 21.28 -0.40
N GLY A 161 13.78 20.05 -0.75
CA GLY A 161 13.60 18.97 0.22
C GLY A 161 12.21 18.88 0.83
N PHE A 162 11.22 19.68 0.38
CA PHE A 162 9.85 19.59 0.86
C PHE A 162 9.08 18.45 0.18
N ILE A 163 8.34 17.70 0.99
CA ILE A 163 7.45 16.62 0.52
C ILE A 163 6.16 17.25 -0.04
N LYS A 164 5.85 16.93 -1.29
CA LYS A 164 4.62 17.30 -2.00
C LYS A 164 3.85 16.05 -2.40
N ARG A 165 2.54 16.17 -2.67
CA ARG A 165 1.77 15.11 -3.34
C ARG A 165 2.53 14.66 -4.59
N ALA A 166 2.76 13.35 -4.73
CA ALA A 166 3.10 12.82 -6.04
C ALA A 166 1.89 13.06 -6.93
N SER A 167 2.18 13.56 -8.10
CA SER A 167 1.27 13.69 -9.23
C SER A 167 2.13 13.41 -10.44
N PRO A 168 1.57 13.28 -11.64
CA PRO A 168 2.38 13.29 -12.83
C PRO A 168 3.22 14.58 -12.86
N ILE A 169 4.54 14.44 -12.77
CA ILE A 169 5.46 15.57 -12.70
C ILE A 169 6.56 15.36 -13.72
N ALA A 170 6.71 16.34 -14.60
CA ALA A 170 7.93 16.55 -15.36
C ALA A 170 8.88 17.45 -14.58
N ARG A 171 10.14 17.05 -14.51
CA ARG A 171 11.25 17.93 -14.15
C ARG A 171 11.91 18.42 -15.42
N ILE A 172 12.09 19.73 -15.55
CA ILE A 172 12.93 20.31 -16.61
C ILE A 172 14.25 20.72 -15.96
N ALA A 173 15.33 20.09 -16.39
CA ALA A 173 16.66 20.24 -15.82
C ALA A 173 17.72 19.92 -16.87
N ASP A 174 18.92 20.46 -16.74
CA ASP A 174 20.06 20.00 -17.54
C ASP A 174 20.54 18.64 -17.01
N VAL A 175 19.93 17.55 -17.47
CA VAL A 175 20.16 16.19 -16.95
C VAL A 175 21.57 15.71 -17.28
N ALA A 176 22.11 16.09 -18.43
CA ALA A 176 23.45 15.72 -18.86
C ALA A 176 24.54 16.52 -18.12
N GLY A 177 24.28 17.79 -17.79
CA GLY A 177 25.23 18.68 -17.11
C GLY A 177 25.13 18.70 -15.58
N SER A 178 24.07 18.15 -14.99
CA SER A 178 23.87 18.16 -13.54
C SER A 178 24.76 17.16 -12.80
N SER A 179 25.33 17.59 -11.67
CA SER A 179 26.02 16.68 -10.73
C SER A 179 25.14 16.18 -9.58
N ARG A 180 23.84 16.55 -9.60
CA ARG A 180 22.86 16.22 -8.55
C ARG A 180 22.38 14.78 -8.68
N ALA A 181 22.79 13.92 -7.74
CA ALA A 181 22.31 12.53 -7.68
C ALA A 181 20.80 12.41 -7.41
N ASP A 182 20.20 13.41 -6.76
CA ASP A 182 18.78 13.48 -6.42
C ASP A 182 17.88 13.96 -7.56
N LEU A 183 18.45 14.41 -8.69
CA LEU A 183 17.69 14.86 -9.85
C LEU A 183 16.82 13.74 -10.44
N LEU A 184 17.37 12.53 -10.49
CA LEU A 184 16.73 11.32 -11.01
C LEU A 184 16.28 10.36 -9.90
N ASP A 185 16.30 10.79 -8.64
CA ASP A 185 15.78 9.96 -7.55
C ASP A 185 14.27 9.80 -7.71
N SER A 186 13.81 8.59 -8.03
CA SER A 186 12.42 8.25 -8.39
C SER A 186 11.90 8.88 -9.70
N PHE A 187 12.80 9.33 -10.57
CA PHE A 187 12.47 9.89 -11.90
C PHE A 187 13.27 9.21 -13.00
N ASN A 188 12.67 9.00 -14.17
CA ASN A 188 13.33 8.54 -15.38
C ASN A 188 13.72 9.73 -16.25
N ALA A 189 14.89 9.68 -16.89
CA ALA A 189 15.31 10.72 -17.81
C ALA A 189 14.44 10.75 -19.08
N SER A 190 14.19 11.95 -19.59
CA SER A 190 13.48 12.24 -20.84
C SER A 190 14.28 13.25 -21.63
N GLY A 191 15.17 12.72 -22.47
CA GLY A 191 16.14 13.52 -23.21
C GLY A 191 17.21 14.17 -22.30
N GLU A 192 17.88 15.18 -22.84
CA GLU A 192 18.94 15.92 -22.13
C GLU A 192 18.39 16.95 -21.13
N TRP A 193 17.12 17.35 -21.30
CA TRP A 193 16.53 18.51 -20.62
C TRP A 193 15.38 18.19 -19.69
N GLY A 194 15.05 16.91 -19.45
CA GLY A 194 14.01 16.59 -18.50
C GLY A 194 14.03 15.20 -17.91
N ALA A 195 13.18 15.02 -16.92
CA ALA A 195 12.93 13.76 -16.24
C ALA A 195 11.46 13.68 -15.83
N TYR A 196 10.93 12.48 -15.61
CA TYR A 196 9.52 12.26 -15.23
C TYR A 196 9.40 11.16 -14.19
N ASN A 197 8.40 11.28 -13.30
CA ASN A 197 8.09 10.22 -12.34
C ASN A 197 7.22 9.13 -12.98
N GLU A 198 7.00 8.03 -12.26
CA GLU A 198 6.21 6.89 -12.75
C GLU A 198 4.81 7.28 -13.24
N GLU A 199 4.14 8.23 -12.57
CA GLU A 199 2.80 8.70 -12.96
C GLU A 199 2.79 9.52 -14.25
N ALA A 200 3.92 10.10 -14.64
CA ALA A 200 4.11 10.84 -15.89
C ALA A 200 4.82 9.99 -16.96
N ASN A 201 4.72 8.66 -16.89
CA ASN A 201 5.32 7.79 -17.88
C ASN A 201 4.79 8.06 -19.30
N GLY A 202 5.70 8.15 -20.28
CA GLY A 202 5.39 8.40 -21.68
C GLY A 202 5.49 9.86 -22.12
N ILE A 203 5.94 10.77 -21.24
CA ILE A 203 6.21 12.16 -21.64
C ILE A 203 7.59 12.34 -22.27
N GLU A 204 7.70 13.30 -23.18
CA GLU A 204 8.97 13.73 -23.76
C GLU A 204 9.24 15.21 -23.44
N VAL A 205 10.43 15.53 -22.93
CA VAL A 205 10.86 16.90 -22.65
C VAL A 205 11.90 17.33 -23.68
N THR A 206 11.58 18.37 -24.45
CA THR A 206 12.45 18.91 -25.50
C THR A 206 12.74 20.39 -25.27
N ARG A 207 13.98 20.82 -25.52
CA ARG A 207 14.37 22.23 -25.50
C ARG A 207 14.11 22.84 -26.88
N LEU A 208 13.21 23.81 -26.94
CA LEU A 208 12.87 24.52 -28.18
C LEU A 208 13.84 25.67 -28.46
N ASP A 209 14.16 26.44 -27.42
CA ASP A 209 15.11 27.57 -27.47
C ASP A 209 15.64 27.83 -26.05
N THR A 210 16.54 28.79 -25.91
CA THR A 210 17.08 29.26 -24.63
C THR A 210 15.94 29.64 -23.67
N GLY A 211 15.82 28.91 -22.57
CA GLY A 211 14.78 29.08 -21.55
C GLY A 211 13.36 28.72 -22.01
N ARG A 212 13.20 28.04 -23.15
CA ARG A 212 11.91 27.55 -23.66
C ARG A 212 11.94 26.03 -23.85
N TYR A 213 11.06 25.33 -23.15
CA TYR A 213 10.97 23.88 -23.13
C TYR A 213 9.56 23.43 -23.47
N GLN A 214 9.42 22.29 -24.14
CA GLN A 214 8.15 21.68 -24.45
C GLN A 214 8.08 20.29 -23.83
N VAL A 215 6.95 20.02 -23.18
CA VAL A 215 6.59 18.71 -22.65
C VAL A 215 5.44 18.16 -23.50
N THR A 216 5.65 17.00 -24.13
CA THR A 216 4.64 16.29 -24.91
C THR A 216 4.25 14.99 -24.22
N GLY A 217 3.09 14.42 -24.57
CA GLY A 217 2.56 13.19 -23.93
C GLY A 217 1.64 13.43 -22.74
N SER A 218 1.42 14.69 -22.34
CA SER A 218 0.43 15.10 -21.34
C SER A 218 -0.90 15.52 -21.97
N LEU A 219 -1.94 15.68 -21.13
CA LEU A 219 -3.20 16.38 -21.44
C LEU A 219 -3.18 17.88 -21.05
N GLY A 220 -2.05 18.37 -20.55
CA GLY A 220 -1.85 19.77 -20.17
C GLY A 220 -1.30 19.92 -18.75
N LEU A 221 -1.34 21.15 -18.23
CA LEU A 221 -1.03 21.42 -16.82
C LEU A 221 -2.14 20.86 -15.91
N ALA A 222 -1.76 20.50 -14.69
CA ALA A 222 -2.71 19.97 -13.71
C ALA A 222 -3.90 20.92 -13.47
N ALA A 223 -5.12 20.38 -13.46
CA ALA A 223 -6.36 21.14 -13.30
C ALA A 223 -6.59 21.71 -11.87
N SER A 224 -5.85 21.23 -10.88
CA SER A 224 -5.97 21.67 -9.49
C SER A 224 -4.62 21.69 -8.77
N GLY A 225 -4.43 22.61 -7.83
CA GLY A 225 -3.18 22.76 -7.06
C GLY A 225 -2.12 23.58 -7.79
N TRP A 226 -0.84 23.30 -7.48
CA TRP A 226 0.28 23.96 -8.16
C TRP A 226 0.49 23.37 -9.56
N GLN A 227 0.96 24.20 -10.49
CA GLN A 227 1.18 23.82 -11.89
C GLN A 227 2.66 23.85 -12.28
N VAL A 228 3.36 24.95 -12.00
CA VAL A 228 4.79 25.09 -12.32
C VAL A 228 5.52 25.63 -11.09
N GLY A 229 6.56 24.91 -10.67
CA GLY A 229 7.48 25.26 -9.61
C GLY A 229 8.77 25.81 -10.21
N SER A 230 9.03 27.09 -9.93
CA SER A 230 10.29 27.74 -10.33
C SER A 230 11.51 27.07 -9.72
N PRO A 231 12.67 27.12 -10.41
CA PRO A 231 13.90 26.57 -9.89
C PRO A 231 14.39 27.40 -8.70
N THR A 232 14.76 26.72 -7.61
CA THR A 232 15.31 27.34 -6.40
C THR A 232 16.78 27.00 -6.23
N ASP A 233 17.48 27.78 -5.42
CA ASP A 233 18.81 27.42 -4.94
C ASP A 233 18.78 26.15 -4.09
N ARG A 234 19.96 25.58 -3.83
CA ARG A 234 20.11 24.32 -3.07
C ARG A 234 19.52 24.38 -1.66
N ASN A 235 19.46 25.58 -1.08
CA ASN A 235 18.90 25.80 0.25
C ASN A 235 17.39 26.09 0.23
N GLY A 236 16.76 26.13 -0.95
CA GLY A 236 15.34 26.40 -1.13
C GLY A 236 14.89 27.82 -0.80
N GLY A 237 15.82 28.71 -0.46
CA GLY A 237 15.53 30.06 0.05
C GLY A 237 15.45 31.12 -1.04
N ARG A 238 16.05 30.88 -2.22
CA ARG A 238 16.09 31.86 -3.31
C ARG A 238 15.60 31.25 -4.62
N GLN A 239 14.56 31.84 -5.17
CA GLN A 239 14.11 31.58 -6.53
C GLN A 239 15.16 32.06 -7.55
N LEU A 240 15.58 31.19 -8.46
CA LEU A 240 16.60 31.46 -9.48
C LEU A 240 16.00 32.08 -10.75
N GLY A 241 14.71 31.86 -11.00
CA GLY A 241 13.98 32.43 -12.13
C GLY A 241 12.47 32.21 -12.01
N ILE A 242 11.70 32.90 -12.85
CA ILE A 242 10.23 32.79 -12.91
C ILE A 242 9.90 31.81 -14.03
N ALA A 243 9.31 30.66 -13.67
CA ALA A 243 8.89 29.64 -14.61
C ALA A 243 7.38 29.78 -14.85
N THR A 244 6.97 29.80 -16.11
CA THR A 244 5.55 29.88 -16.52
C THR A 244 5.26 28.79 -17.53
N GLY A 245 4.21 28.01 -17.28
CA GLY A 245 3.74 26.98 -18.22
C GLY A 245 2.48 27.44 -18.94
N THR A 246 2.39 27.14 -20.23
CA THR A 246 1.19 27.33 -21.05
C THR A 246 0.82 26.00 -21.68
N THR A 247 -0.46 25.63 -21.61
CA THR A 247 -0.99 24.43 -22.26
C THR A 247 -1.45 24.78 -23.67
N ASN A 248 -1.01 24.01 -24.65
CA ASN A 248 -1.45 24.09 -26.05
C ASN A 248 -2.73 23.27 -26.26
N GLU A 249 -3.44 23.53 -27.37
CA GLU A 249 -4.68 22.81 -27.73
C GLU A 249 -4.47 21.30 -27.93
N ASP A 250 -3.25 20.87 -28.23
CA ASP A 250 -2.87 19.46 -28.40
C ASP A 250 -2.53 18.75 -27.07
N GLY A 251 -2.62 19.45 -25.93
CA GLY A 251 -2.27 18.93 -24.61
C GLY A 251 -0.77 19.04 -24.25
N SER A 252 0.08 19.48 -25.18
CA SER A 252 1.48 19.77 -24.89
C SER A 252 1.63 21.01 -24.00
N VAL A 253 2.66 21.03 -23.16
CA VAL A 253 2.93 22.13 -22.24
C VAL A 253 4.23 22.81 -22.64
N VAL A 254 4.17 24.11 -22.92
CA VAL A 254 5.36 24.95 -23.14
C VAL A 254 5.70 25.66 -21.85
N VAL A 255 6.93 25.47 -21.37
CA VAL A 255 7.46 26.09 -20.16
C VAL A 255 8.54 27.09 -20.52
N GLU A 256 8.38 28.30 -20.04
CA GLU A 256 9.34 29.38 -20.20
C GLU A 256 9.97 29.71 -18.84
N LEU A 257 11.29 29.82 -18.79
CA LEU A 257 12.04 30.31 -17.63
C LEU A 257 12.64 31.68 -17.94
N ARG A 258 12.30 32.67 -17.11
CA ARG A 258 12.78 34.05 -17.24
C ARG A 258 13.57 34.48 -16.02
N LYS A 259 14.57 35.35 -16.24
CA LYS A 259 15.33 35.97 -15.15
C LYS A 259 14.40 36.84 -14.30
N ILE A 260 14.64 36.86 -13.00
CA ILE A 260 13.99 37.82 -12.11
C ILE A 260 14.59 39.20 -12.37
N LYS A 261 13.76 40.16 -12.77
CA LYS A 261 14.12 41.58 -12.86
C LYS A 261 13.24 42.35 -11.89
N TYR A 262 13.78 43.40 -11.28
CA TYR A 262 12.98 44.32 -10.48
C TYR A 262 12.80 45.61 -11.28
N ALA A 263 11.56 46.08 -11.41
CA ALA A 263 11.22 47.35 -12.03
C ALA A 263 10.51 48.24 -11.02
N LEU A 264 10.75 49.55 -11.09
CA LEU A 264 10.04 50.51 -10.27
C LEU A 264 8.68 50.79 -10.92
N ASN A 265 7.58 50.62 -10.19
CA ASN A 265 6.25 51.03 -10.66
C ASN A 265 6.07 52.56 -10.52
N ASP A 266 4.98 53.09 -11.08
CA ASP A 266 4.69 54.54 -11.09
C ASP A 266 4.52 55.11 -9.66
N ASP A 267 4.23 54.25 -8.68
CA ASP A 267 4.10 54.58 -7.26
C ASP A 267 5.43 54.52 -6.48
N GLY A 268 6.53 54.16 -7.14
CA GLY A 268 7.87 54.10 -6.54
C GLY A 268 8.20 52.79 -5.80
N GLU A 269 7.38 51.76 -5.94
CA GLU A 269 7.63 50.42 -5.38
C GLU A 269 8.39 49.52 -6.36
N LEU A 270 9.21 48.61 -5.83
CA LEU A 270 9.94 47.63 -6.62
C LEU A 270 9.04 46.40 -6.88
N GLU A 271 8.59 46.24 -8.11
CA GLU A 271 7.84 45.07 -8.56
C GLU A 271 8.77 44.05 -9.23
N GLN A 272 8.45 42.77 -9.02
CA GLN A 272 9.14 41.67 -9.68
C GLN A 272 8.56 41.47 -11.09
N VAL A 273 9.40 41.70 -12.11
CA VAL A 273 9.03 41.58 -13.53
C VAL A 273 9.84 40.47 -14.19
N ALA A 274 9.21 39.76 -15.11
CA ALA A 274 9.88 38.73 -15.90
C ALA A 274 10.88 39.37 -16.88
N GLY A 275 12.17 39.07 -16.71
CA GLY A 275 13.25 39.52 -17.57
C GLY A 275 13.43 38.66 -18.82
N ALA A 276 14.66 38.65 -19.36
CA ALA A 276 15.01 37.82 -20.50
C ALA A 276 14.91 36.32 -20.18
N LEU A 277 14.66 35.51 -21.21
CA LEU A 277 14.69 34.06 -21.10
C LEU A 277 16.08 33.58 -20.65
N MET A 278 16.11 32.53 -19.84
CA MET A 278 17.32 31.91 -19.31
C MET A 278 17.10 30.40 -19.21
N ASP A 279 18.11 29.61 -19.59
CA ASP A 279 18.07 28.17 -19.38
C ASP A 279 18.07 27.80 -17.89
N VAL A 280 17.55 26.61 -17.60
CA VAL A 280 17.57 26.04 -16.25
C VAL A 280 19.03 25.86 -15.79
N PRO A 281 19.42 26.37 -14.61
CA PRO A 281 20.76 26.15 -14.06
C PRO A 281 21.03 24.66 -13.81
N ALA A 282 22.25 24.18 -14.10
CA ALA A 282 22.61 22.76 -14.00
C ALA A 282 22.35 22.10 -12.64
N GLU A 283 22.35 22.87 -11.55
CA GLU A 283 22.19 22.36 -10.18
C GLU A 283 20.77 22.58 -9.62
N SER A 284 19.79 22.88 -10.48
CA SER A 284 18.38 23.10 -10.14
C SER A 284 17.46 22.57 -11.24
N TRP A 285 16.16 22.56 -10.99
CA TRP A 285 15.15 22.10 -11.94
C TRP A 285 13.83 22.85 -11.78
N ILE A 286 13.02 22.82 -12.84
CA ILE A 286 11.63 23.28 -12.81
C ILE A 286 10.76 22.05 -12.59
N ASP A 287 9.92 22.07 -11.57
CA ASP A 287 8.88 21.04 -11.41
C ASP A 287 7.63 21.49 -12.20
N VAL A 288 7.08 20.61 -13.03
CA VAL A 288 5.89 20.88 -13.85
C VAL A 288 4.89 19.77 -13.59
N ARG A 289 3.75 20.12 -13.01
CA ARG A 289 2.69 19.18 -12.71
C ARG A 289 1.74 19.07 -13.90
N LEU A 290 1.56 17.85 -14.37
CA LEU A 290 0.83 17.54 -15.59
C LEU A 290 -0.48 16.84 -15.26
N ASP A 291 -1.44 16.98 -16.17
CA ASP A 291 -2.54 16.05 -16.30
C ASP A 291 -2.16 15.00 -17.35
N MET A 292 -2.36 13.71 -17.06
CA MET A 292 -1.92 12.62 -17.95
C MET A 292 -3.12 11.88 -18.52
N PRO A 293 -3.02 11.40 -19.78
CA PRO A 293 -4.02 10.49 -20.30
C PRO A 293 -4.10 9.24 -19.41
N ALA A 294 -5.29 8.67 -19.26
CA ALA A 294 -5.47 7.44 -18.50
C ALA A 294 -4.50 6.38 -19.03
N ALA A 295 -3.70 5.80 -18.14
CA ALA A 295 -2.76 4.76 -18.51
C ALA A 295 -3.50 3.67 -19.31
N PRO A 296 -2.96 3.21 -20.45
CA PRO A 296 -3.59 2.13 -21.19
C PRO A 296 -3.77 0.94 -20.23
N PRO A 297 -4.94 0.28 -20.24
CA PRO A 297 -5.14 -0.89 -19.39
C PRO A 297 -4.02 -1.88 -19.69
N ALA A 298 -3.34 -2.36 -18.63
CA ALA A 298 -2.34 -3.40 -18.75
C ALA A 298 -2.94 -4.53 -19.59
N GLU A 299 -2.33 -4.81 -20.75
CA GLU A 299 -2.79 -5.85 -21.65
C GLU A 299 -2.99 -7.12 -20.82
N ALA A 300 -4.23 -7.60 -20.78
CA ALA A 300 -4.55 -8.86 -20.16
C ALA A 300 -3.64 -9.91 -20.80
N GLN A 301 -2.71 -10.46 -20.02
CA GLN A 301 -1.97 -11.64 -20.44
C GLN A 301 -3.01 -12.73 -20.69
N THR A 302 -3.36 -12.91 -21.96
CA THR A 302 -4.07 -14.09 -22.43
C THR A 302 -3.12 -15.26 -22.20
N GLU A 303 -3.32 -15.94 -21.07
CA GLU A 303 -2.75 -17.27 -20.83
C GLU A 303 -3.19 -18.19 -21.99
N ALA A 304 -2.19 -18.79 -22.63
CA ALA A 304 -2.33 -19.97 -23.48
C ALA A 304 -2.09 -21.22 -22.64
#